data_AF-A0A4Q9HWP4-F1
#
_entry.id   AF-A0A4Q9HWP4-F1
#
_cell.length_a   1.000
_cell.length_b   1.000
_cell.length_c   1.000
_cell.angle_alpha   90.00
_cell.angle_beta   90.00
_cell.angle_gamma   90.00
#
_symmetry.space_group_name_H-M   'P 1'
#
loop_
_entity.id
_entity.type
_entity.pdbx_description
1 polymer ?
#
loop_
_entity_poly.entity_id
_entity_poly.type
_entity_poly.pdbx_seq_one_letter_code
_entity_poly.pdbx_strand_id
1 'polypeptide(L)'
;MVSYETTLRHFLSSGDVERAGLFAASCAERMAQLFTGVVGTDPARAADVELVVDCLDRLWSTAATHPWEELADRLLRLPELAGEEVPDGLYSYAYEAAGALHYACKYRETHDTTHIESCCNHALNAAEFISDEIGDGVDRYEVECTRQLADISDLSSAPRAFDDSLRQALRDRSREHSKALLAELIQAT
;
A
#
# COMPACT_ATOMS: atom_id res chain seq x y z
N MET A 1 -15.74 -20.24 7.02
CA MET A 1 -14.80 -19.11 6.98
C MET A 1 -15.05 -18.39 5.67
N VAL A 2 -15.39 -17.10 5.70
CA VAL A 2 -15.57 -16.31 4.47
C VAL A 2 -14.18 -16.03 3.90
N SER A 3 -13.97 -16.23 2.59
CA SER A 3 -12.65 -15.99 1.98
C SER A 3 -12.32 -14.50 1.95
N TYR A 4 -11.02 -14.17 2.01
CA TYR A 4 -10.50 -12.80 1.92
C TYR A 4 -11.15 -12.02 0.76
N GLU A 5 -11.12 -12.59 -0.46
CA GLU A 5 -11.72 -11.99 -1.64
C GLU A 5 -13.22 -11.68 -1.49
N THR A 6 -13.97 -12.57 -0.82
CA THR A 6 -15.41 -12.36 -0.63
C THR A 6 -15.65 -11.17 0.29
N THR A 7 -14.85 -11.04 1.36
CA THR A 7 -14.91 -9.90 2.28
C THR A 7 -14.53 -8.60 1.59
N LEU A 8 -13.45 -8.59 0.79
CA LEU A 8 -13.03 -7.43 0.01
C LEU A 8 -14.13 -7.00 -0.96
N ARG A 9 -14.67 -7.91 -1.78
CA ARG A 9 -15.74 -7.59 -2.74
C ARG A 9 -16.99 -7.04 -2.04
N HIS A 10 -17.38 -7.62 -0.91
CA HIS A 10 -18.51 -7.12 -0.14
C HIS A 10 -18.25 -5.70 0.39
N PHE A 11 -17.07 -5.45 0.94
CA PHE A 11 -16.66 -4.11 1.38
C PHE A 11 -16.71 -3.08 0.25
N LEU A 12 -16.14 -3.42 -0.91
CA LEU A 12 -16.13 -2.54 -2.09
C LEU A 12 -17.53 -2.32 -2.67
N SER A 13 -18.40 -3.34 -2.62
CA SER A 13 -19.79 -3.23 -3.09
C SER A 13 -20.66 -2.28 -2.25
N SER A 14 -20.20 -1.87 -1.07
CA SER A 14 -20.90 -0.85 -0.26
C SER A 14 -20.96 0.52 -0.95
N GLY A 15 -20.06 0.78 -1.91
CA GLY A 15 -19.98 2.03 -2.66
C GLY A 15 -19.43 3.22 -1.87
N ASP A 16 -18.88 3.00 -0.68
CA ASP A 16 -18.26 4.06 0.13
C ASP A 16 -16.84 4.36 -0.37
N VAL A 17 -16.75 5.37 -1.24
CA VAL A 17 -15.51 5.77 -1.91
C VAL A 17 -14.43 6.21 -0.93
N GLU A 18 -14.81 6.91 0.14
CA GLU A 18 -13.83 7.44 1.07
C GLU A 18 -13.22 6.33 1.92
N ARG A 19 -14.04 5.39 2.41
CA ARG A 19 -13.55 4.21 3.14
C ARG A 19 -12.68 3.32 2.27
N ALA A 20 -13.10 3.08 1.04
CA ALA A 20 -12.33 2.30 0.09
C ALA A 20 -10.99 2.97 -0.25
N GLY A 21 -10.96 4.31 -0.33
CA GLY A 21 -9.73 5.08 -0.46
C GLY A 21 -8.81 5.03 0.75
N LEU A 22 -9.36 5.00 1.97
CA LEU A 22 -8.58 4.80 3.20
C LEU A 22 -7.99 3.39 3.30
N PHE A 23 -8.75 2.38 2.86
CA PHE A 23 -8.24 1.02 2.77
C PHE A 23 -7.04 0.94 1.80
N ALA A 24 -7.16 1.52 0.60
CA ALA A 24 -6.06 1.59 -0.36
C ALA A 24 -4.84 2.36 0.19
N ALA A 25 -5.07 3.49 0.87
CA ALA A 25 -4.00 4.25 1.54
C ALA A 25 -3.30 3.42 2.62
N SER A 26 -4.04 2.60 3.37
CA SER A 26 -3.50 1.70 4.39
C SER A 26 -2.59 0.63 3.78
N CYS A 27 -3.03 -0.02 2.69
CA CYS A 27 -2.21 -0.99 1.96
C CYS A 27 -0.92 -0.34 1.42
N ALA A 28 -1.02 0.84 0.79
CA ALA A 28 0.14 1.55 0.27
C ALA A 28 1.11 2.01 1.37
N GLU A 29 0.61 2.49 2.52
CA GLU A 29 1.47 2.91 3.64
C GLU A 29 2.21 1.72 4.27
N ARG A 30 1.61 0.52 4.33
CA ARG A 30 2.33 -0.68 4.81
C ARG A 30 3.51 -1.04 3.90
N MET A 31 3.43 -0.71 2.62
CA MET A 31 4.50 -0.94 1.65
C MET A 31 5.56 0.17 1.61
N ALA A 32 5.31 1.31 2.26
CA ALA A 32 6.12 2.53 2.10
C ALA A 32 7.62 2.33 2.38
N GLN A 33 7.98 1.57 3.41
CA GLN A 33 9.38 1.31 3.77
C GLN A 33 10.09 0.34 2.82
N LEU A 34 9.36 -0.53 2.10
CA LEU A 34 9.95 -1.37 1.06
C LEU A 34 10.40 -0.54 -0.15
N PHE A 35 9.79 0.63 -0.37
CA PHE A 35 10.33 1.62 -1.32
C PHE A 35 11.36 2.52 -0.65
N THR A 36 10.93 3.32 0.34
CA THR A 36 11.74 4.41 0.90
C THR A 36 12.97 3.93 1.67
N GLY A 37 12.92 2.74 2.27
CA GLY A 37 14.06 2.13 2.95
C GLY A 37 15.07 1.50 1.99
N VAL A 38 14.61 0.90 0.90
CA VAL A 38 15.49 0.31 -0.12
C VAL A 38 16.11 1.41 -0.99
N VAL A 39 15.25 2.22 -1.62
CA VAL A 39 15.64 3.29 -2.57
C VAL A 39 16.32 4.45 -1.85
N GLY A 40 15.92 4.75 -0.61
CA GLY A 40 16.47 5.88 0.16
C GLY A 40 17.94 5.74 0.59
N THR A 41 18.56 4.60 0.33
CA THR A 41 20.01 4.42 0.51
C THR A 41 20.84 5.07 -0.60
N ASP A 42 20.24 5.38 -1.76
CA ASP A 42 20.89 6.05 -2.88
C ASP A 42 20.54 7.56 -2.92
N PRO A 43 21.51 8.45 -2.67
CA PRO A 43 21.29 9.90 -2.75
C PRO A 43 20.82 10.40 -4.12
N ALA A 44 21.13 9.68 -5.21
CA ALA A 44 20.66 10.05 -6.54
C ALA A 44 19.15 9.85 -6.72
N ARG A 45 18.52 9.05 -5.85
CA ARG A 45 17.09 8.73 -5.86
C ARG A 45 16.29 9.54 -4.83
N ALA A 46 16.87 10.57 -4.21
CA ALA A 46 16.19 11.37 -3.18
C ALA A 46 14.84 11.96 -3.64
N ALA A 47 14.77 12.44 -4.89
CA ALA A 47 13.54 13.00 -5.45
C ALA A 47 12.40 11.95 -5.60
N ASP A 48 12.74 10.68 -5.81
CA ASP A 48 11.77 9.60 -5.91
C ASP A 48 11.20 9.25 -4.53
N VAL A 49 12.05 9.26 -3.50
CA VAL A 49 11.64 9.11 -2.12
C VAL A 49 10.72 10.26 -1.69
N GLU A 50 11.07 11.50 -2.04
CA GLU A 50 10.22 12.67 -1.78
C GLU A 50 8.85 12.56 -2.48
N LEU A 51 8.82 12.08 -3.73
CA LEU A 51 7.56 11.81 -4.44
C LEU A 51 6.69 10.80 -3.70
N VAL A 52 7.27 9.68 -3.23
CA VAL A 52 6.52 8.66 -2.50
C VAL A 52 5.99 9.19 -1.16
N VAL A 53 6.78 9.98 -0.43
CA VAL A 53 6.35 10.60 0.82
C VAL A 53 5.21 11.60 0.59
N ASP A 54 5.33 12.49 -0.42
CA ASP A 54 4.26 13.43 -0.79
C ASP A 54 2.98 12.69 -1.22
N CYS A 55 3.12 11.60 -1.98
CA CYS A 55 1.99 10.76 -2.37
C CYS A 55 1.26 10.19 -1.16
N LEU A 56 1.99 9.59 -0.20
CA LEU A 56 1.41 9.04 1.02
C LEU A 56 0.71 10.13 1.85
N ASP A 57 1.36 11.29 2.04
CA ASP A 57 0.75 12.42 2.76
C ASP A 57 -0.57 12.85 2.15
N ARG A 58 -0.67 12.87 0.82
CA ARG A 58 -1.92 13.17 0.11
C ARG A 58 -2.95 12.08 0.24
N LEU A 59 -2.57 10.80 0.17
CA LEU A 59 -3.50 9.66 0.31
C LEU A 59 -4.26 9.67 1.65
N TRP A 60 -3.63 10.22 2.69
CA TRP A 60 -4.20 10.39 4.03
C TRP A 60 -4.81 11.78 4.29
N SER A 61 -4.72 12.70 3.35
CA SER A 61 -5.27 14.05 3.48
C SER A 61 -6.79 14.07 3.35
N THR A 62 -7.45 14.99 4.05
CA THR A 62 -8.88 15.32 3.88
C THR A 62 -9.13 16.36 2.79
N ALA A 63 -8.06 16.91 2.19
CA ALA A 63 -8.19 17.96 1.20
C ALA A 63 -8.98 17.48 -0.02
N ALA A 64 -9.90 18.33 -0.48
CA ALA A 64 -10.95 17.93 -1.41
C ALA A 64 -10.44 17.48 -2.80
N THR A 65 -9.27 17.92 -3.23
CA THR A 65 -8.72 17.54 -4.55
C THR A 65 -7.20 17.59 -4.56
N HIS A 66 -6.59 16.54 -5.09
CA HIS A 66 -5.19 16.48 -5.49
C HIS A 66 -5.13 16.08 -6.97
N PRO A 67 -4.06 16.46 -7.71
CA PRO A 67 -3.88 16.03 -9.10
C PRO A 67 -3.46 14.55 -9.12
N TRP A 68 -4.41 13.64 -8.91
CA TRP A 68 -4.16 12.21 -8.76
C TRP A 68 -3.64 11.55 -10.04
N GLU A 69 -4.18 11.95 -11.20
CA GLU A 69 -3.66 11.53 -12.50
C GLU A 69 -2.17 11.86 -12.65
N GLU A 70 -1.78 13.11 -12.36
CA GLU A 70 -0.37 13.55 -12.44
C GLU A 70 0.52 12.76 -11.48
N LEU A 71 0.06 12.51 -10.25
CA LEU A 71 0.80 11.72 -9.28
C LEU A 71 0.95 10.25 -9.74
N ALA A 72 -0.11 9.64 -10.24
CA ALA A 72 -0.07 8.28 -10.77
C ALA A 72 0.91 8.16 -11.95
N ASP A 73 0.92 9.15 -12.85
CA ASP A 73 1.83 9.22 -14.00
C ASP A 73 3.28 9.41 -13.58
N ARG A 74 3.53 10.23 -12.54
CA ARG A 74 4.88 10.40 -11.98
C ARG A 74 5.38 9.12 -11.33
N LEU A 75 4.52 8.39 -10.62
CA LEU A 75 4.85 7.08 -10.05
C LEU A 75 5.19 6.05 -11.15
N LEU A 76 4.47 6.02 -12.27
CA LEU A 76 4.80 5.12 -13.40
C LEU A 76 6.18 5.39 -14.03
N ARG A 77 6.73 6.61 -13.86
CA ARG A 77 8.06 6.97 -14.36
C ARG A 77 9.18 6.57 -13.40
N LEU A 78 8.85 6.05 -12.21
CA LEU A 78 9.86 5.49 -11.33
C LEU A 78 10.58 4.33 -12.05
N PRO A 79 11.91 4.21 -11.93
CA PRO A 79 12.69 3.13 -12.51
C PRO A 79 12.10 1.73 -12.28
N GLU A 80 11.48 1.52 -11.12
CA GLU A 80 10.84 0.27 -10.75
C GLU A 80 9.65 -0.05 -11.66
N LEU A 81 8.84 0.94 -12.06
CA LEU A 81 7.63 0.74 -12.88
C LEU A 81 7.82 1.03 -14.38
N ALA A 82 8.90 1.73 -14.75
CA ALA A 82 9.15 2.15 -16.13
C ALA A 82 9.75 1.05 -17.02
N GLY A 83 10.29 -0.02 -16.41
CA GLY A 83 10.87 -1.17 -17.11
C GLY A 83 9.81 -2.13 -17.65
N GLU A 84 10.21 -2.98 -18.60
CA GLU A 84 9.36 -4.08 -19.09
C GLU A 84 9.37 -5.31 -18.16
N GLU A 85 10.40 -5.41 -17.31
CA GLU A 85 10.63 -6.53 -16.39
C GLU A 85 10.61 -6.05 -14.94
N VAL A 86 10.18 -6.92 -14.04
CA VAL A 86 10.25 -6.68 -12.59
C VAL A 86 11.73 -6.63 -12.18
N PRO A 87 12.19 -5.63 -11.42
CA PRO A 87 13.56 -5.55 -10.96
C PRO A 87 13.94 -6.73 -10.05
N ASP A 88 15.20 -7.17 -10.12
CA ASP A 88 15.72 -8.23 -9.26
C ASP A 88 16.07 -7.76 -7.84
N GLY A 89 16.18 -8.72 -6.92
CA GLY A 89 16.68 -8.50 -5.55
C GLY A 89 15.80 -7.55 -4.75
N LEU A 90 16.41 -6.66 -3.96
CA LEU A 90 15.65 -5.74 -3.09
C LEU A 90 14.73 -4.78 -3.86
N TYR A 91 15.01 -4.50 -5.13
CA TYR A 91 14.19 -3.62 -5.95
C TYR A 91 12.86 -4.25 -6.40
N SER A 92 12.71 -5.57 -6.32
CA SER A 92 11.41 -6.22 -6.56
C SER A 92 10.37 -5.78 -5.51
N TYR A 93 10.77 -5.61 -4.25
CA TYR A 93 9.90 -5.12 -3.19
C TYR A 93 9.57 -3.63 -3.36
N ALA A 94 10.52 -2.84 -3.88
CA ALA A 94 10.28 -1.45 -4.26
C ALA A 94 9.29 -1.35 -5.44
N TYR A 95 9.34 -2.29 -6.39
CA TYR A 95 8.35 -2.42 -7.47
C TYR A 95 6.95 -2.66 -6.92
N GLU A 96 6.77 -3.63 -6.01
CA GLU A 96 5.47 -3.90 -5.39
C GLU A 96 4.95 -2.67 -4.63
N ALA A 97 5.82 -1.98 -3.90
CA ALA A 97 5.45 -0.76 -3.17
C ALA A 97 5.05 0.40 -4.10
N ALA A 98 5.80 0.63 -5.18
CA ALA A 98 5.46 1.62 -6.19
C ALA A 98 4.14 1.30 -6.89
N GLY A 99 3.90 0.02 -7.21
CA GLY A 99 2.64 -0.47 -7.78
C GLY A 99 1.44 -0.21 -6.86
N ALA A 100 1.57 -0.53 -5.58
CA ALA A 100 0.53 -0.25 -4.59
C ALA A 100 0.17 1.25 -4.52
N LEU A 101 1.17 2.14 -4.53
CA LEU A 101 0.98 3.60 -4.54
C LEU A 101 0.33 4.09 -5.84
N HIS A 102 0.78 3.58 -6.98
CA HIS A 102 0.23 3.93 -8.29
C HIS A 102 -1.26 3.61 -8.33
N TYR A 103 -1.64 2.39 -7.97
CA TYR A 103 -3.03 1.98 -8.00
C TYR A 103 -3.90 2.67 -6.93
N ALA A 104 -3.34 3.01 -5.76
CA ALA A 104 -4.03 3.87 -4.81
C ALA A 104 -4.34 5.26 -5.40
N CYS A 105 -3.41 5.85 -6.14
CA CYS A 105 -3.64 7.12 -6.85
C CYS A 105 -4.67 6.96 -7.98
N LYS A 106 -4.58 5.88 -8.78
CA LYS A 106 -5.56 5.60 -9.83
C LYS A 106 -6.97 5.43 -9.26
N TYR A 107 -7.11 4.77 -8.11
CA TYR A 107 -8.39 4.68 -7.42
C TYR A 107 -8.91 6.07 -7.01
N ARG A 108 -8.07 6.93 -6.45
CA ARG A 108 -8.46 8.30 -6.08
C ARG A 108 -8.90 9.15 -7.28
N GLU A 109 -8.36 8.87 -8.46
CA GLU A 109 -8.75 9.53 -9.70
C GLU A 109 -10.07 9.00 -10.28
N THR A 110 -10.21 7.67 -10.40
CA THR A 110 -11.30 7.05 -11.19
C THR A 110 -12.44 6.49 -10.35
N HIS A 111 -12.19 6.23 -9.07
CA HIS A 111 -13.04 5.44 -8.17
C HIS A 111 -13.33 4.02 -8.68
N ASP A 112 -12.54 3.50 -9.62
CA ASP A 112 -12.65 2.13 -10.10
C ASP A 112 -12.04 1.15 -9.07
N THR A 113 -12.90 0.30 -8.50
CA THR A 113 -12.52 -0.64 -7.45
C THR A 113 -11.49 -1.68 -7.89
N THR A 114 -11.33 -1.92 -9.20
CA THR A 114 -10.26 -2.79 -9.72
C THR A 114 -8.87 -2.28 -9.33
N HIS A 115 -8.69 -0.96 -9.20
CA HIS A 115 -7.44 -0.39 -8.71
C HIS A 115 -7.22 -0.67 -7.22
N ILE A 116 -8.27 -0.82 -6.41
CA ILE A 116 -8.10 -1.25 -5.02
C ILE A 116 -7.64 -2.70 -4.97
N GLU A 117 -8.25 -3.57 -5.79
CA GLU A 117 -7.84 -4.97 -5.90
C GLU A 117 -6.36 -5.08 -6.31
N SER A 118 -5.92 -4.29 -7.29
CA SER A 118 -4.50 -4.24 -7.67
C SER A 118 -3.61 -3.71 -6.53
N CYS A 119 -4.03 -2.62 -5.85
CA CYS A 119 -3.29 -2.02 -4.74
C CYS A 119 -3.08 -3.01 -3.59
N CYS A 120 -4.13 -3.72 -3.15
CA CYS A 120 -4.01 -4.68 -2.06
C CYS A 120 -3.25 -5.95 -2.46
N ASN A 121 -3.35 -6.37 -3.73
CA ASN A 121 -2.60 -7.52 -4.23
C ASN A 121 -1.10 -7.25 -4.26
N HIS A 122 -0.64 -6.05 -4.58
CA HIS A 122 0.78 -5.71 -4.46
C HIS A 122 1.31 -5.88 -3.03
N ALA A 123 0.52 -5.51 -2.02
CA ALA A 123 0.89 -5.75 -0.62
C ALA A 123 0.93 -7.24 -0.26
N LEU A 124 -0.02 -8.03 -0.78
CA LEU A 124 -0.06 -9.48 -0.57
C LEU A 124 1.10 -10.21 -1.27
N ASN A 125 1.38 -9.87 -2.53
CA ASN A 125 2.48 -10.43 -3.31
C ASN A 125 3.82 -10.18 -2.61
N ALA A 126 4.07 -8.93 -2.19
CA ALA A 126 5.30 -8.63 -1.47
C ALA A 126 5.42 -9.42 -0.16
N ALA A 127 4.32 -9.61 0.57
CA ALA A 127 4.32 -10.41 1.78
C ALA A 127 4.67 -11.89 1.48
N GLU A 128 4.12 -12.47 0.41
CA GLU A 128 4.47 -13.82 -0.05
C GLU A 128 5.94 -13.93 -0.45
N PHE A 129 6.45 -12.99 -1.26
CA PHE A 129 7.85 -12.97 -1.66
C PHE A 129 8.81 -12.88 -0.48
N ILE A 130 8.48 -12.06 0.52
CA ILE A 130 9.28 -11.96 1.75
C ILE A 130 9.23 -13.26 2.57
N SER A 131 8.08 -13.94 2.62
CA SER A 131 8.00 -15.27 3.26
C SER A 131 8.95 -16.28 2.60
N ASP A 132 8.96 -16.32 1.27
CA ASP A 132 9.83 -17.21 0.51
C ASP A 132 11.32 -16.87 0.68
N GLU A 133 11.66 -15.58 0.68
CA GLU A 133 13.04 -15.10 0.84
C GLU A 133 13.59 -15.41 2.24
N ILE A 134 12.83 -15.12 3.30
CA ILE A 134 13.30 -15.27 4.68
C ILE A 134 13.31 -16.74 5.11
N GLY A 135 12.29 -17.53 4.71
CA GLY A 135 12.24 -18.97 5.00
C GLY A 135 12.17 -19.35 6.49
N ASP A 136 11.71 -18.44 7.35
CA ASP A 136 11.58 -18.65 8.81
C ASP A 136 10.31 -19.40 9.23
N GLY A 137 9.47 -19.79 8.26
CA GLY A 137 8.20 -20.47 8.48
C GLY A 137 7.05 -19.54 8.88
N VAL A 138 7.25 -18.22 8.87
CA VAL A 138 6.17 -17.24 9.06
C VAL A 138 5.45 -17.02 7.74
N ASP A 139 4.14 -17.26 7.73
CA ASP A 139 3.25 -16.97 6.59
C ASP A 139 2.83 -15.50 6.61
N ARG A 140 3.64 -14.66 5.96
CA ARG A 140 3.43 -13.21 5.90
C ARG A 140 2.26 -12.85 4.99
N TYR A 141 1.94 -13.69 4.00
CA TYR A 141 0.74 -13.52 3.18
C TYR A 141 -0.52 -13.60 4.06
N GLU A 142 -0.63 -14.60 4.93
CA GLU A 142 -1.76 -14.73 5.86
C GLU A 142 -1.77 -13.60 6.91
N VAL A 143 -0.60 -13.14 7.35
CA VAL A 143 -0.49 -11.96 8.23
C VAL A 143 -1.02 -10.71 7.52
N GLU A 144 -0.67 -10.48 6.26
CA GLU A 144 -1.17 -9.34 5.49
C GLU A 144 -2.67 -9.47 5.19
N CYS A 145 -3.17 -10.66 4.87
CA CYS A 145 -4.61 -10.93 4.78
C CYS A 145 -5.33 -10.52 6.07
N THR A 146 -4.78 -10.92 7.22
CA THR A 146 -5.35 -10.59 8.54
C THR A 146 -5.37 -9.08 8.79
N ARG A 147 -4.30 -8.36 8.41
CA ARG A 147 -4.24 -6.89 8.53
C ARG A 147 -5.28 -6.21 7.65
N GLN A 148 -5.40 -6.63 6.40
CA GLN A 148 -6.38 -6.07 5.46
C GLN A 148 -7.82 -6.33 5.91
N LEU A 149 -8.10 -7.53 6.43
CA LEU A 149 -9.41 -7.85 7.01
C LEU A 149 -9.73 -7.01 8.26
N ALA A 150 -8.73 -6.73 9.10
CA ALA A 150 -8.90 -5.85 10.26
C ALA A 150 -9.22 -4.41 9.82
N ASP A 151 -8.51 -3.86 8.84
CA ASP A 151 -8.78 -2.54 8.27
C ASP A 151 -10.20 -2.47 7.68
N ILE A 152 -10.62 -3.48 6.91
CA ILE A 152 -11.98 -3.57 6.37
C ILE A 152 -13.02 -3.59 7.50
N SER A 153 -12.77 -4.36 8.57
CA SER A 153 -13.67 -4.43 9.72
C SER A 153 -13.79 -3.08 10.43
N ASP A 154 -12.67 -2.42 10.72
CA ASP A 154 -12.64 -1.11 11.36
C ASP A 154 -13.40 -0.07 10.51
N LEU A 155 -13.10 0.00 9.21
CA LEU A 155 -13.75 0.92 8.28
C LEU A 155 -15.24 0.62 8.09
N SER A 156 -15.64 -0.65 8.05
CA SER A 156 -17.04 -1.04 7.89
C SER A 156 -17.88 -0.69 9.11
N SER A 157 -17.30 -0.85 10.31
CA SER A 157 -17.99 -0.59 11.59
C SER A 157 -17.97 0.88 12.01
N ALA A 158 -17.09 1.70 11.42
CA ALA A 158 -17.02 3.12 11.71
C ALA A 158 -18.36 3.84 11.42
N PRO A 159 -18.69 4.90 12.18
CA PRO A 159 -19.78 5.81 11.84
C PRO A 159 -19.59 6.42 10.43
N ARG A 160 -20.68 6.85 9.77
CA ARG A 160 -20.59 7.49 8.44
C ARG A 160 -19.77 8.79 8.46
N ALA A 161 -19.88 9.57 9.52
CA ALA A 161 -18.93 10.63 9.82
C ALA A 161 -17.78 9.99 10.61
N PHE A 162 -16.89 9.29 9.93
CA PHE A 162 -15.71 8.73 10.60
C PHE A 162 -14.76 9.86 10.94
N ASP A 163 -14.25 9.84 12.18
CA ASP A 163 -13.44 10.90 12.72
C ASP A 163 -11.98 10.79 12.23
N ASP A 164 -11.24 11.89 12.36
CA ASP A 164 -9.80 11.92 12.05
C ASP A 164 -8.99 10.96 12.93
N SER A 165 -9.55 10.46 14.04
CA SER A 165 -8.85 9.55 14.95
C SER A 165 -8.71 8.15 14.36
N LEU A 166 -9.76 7.62 13.69
CA LEU A 166 -9.66 6.34 12.99
C LEU A 166 -8.65 6.44 11.85
N ARG A 167 -8.70 7.52 11.06
CA ARG A 167 -7.74 7.75 9.97
C ARG A 167 -6.31 7.75 10.48
N GLN A 168 -6.05 8.48 11.56
CA GLN A 168 -4.73 8.55 12.19
C GLN A 168 -4.30 7.19 12.74
N ALA A 169 -5.20 6.45 13.40
CA ALA A 169 -4.90 5.13 13.95
C ALA A 169 -4.55 4.10 12.86
N LEU A 170 -5.28 4.09 11.74
CA LEU A 170 -4.95 3.25 10.57
C LEU A 170 -3.57 3.60 10.02
N ARG A 171 -3.28 4.89 9.85
CA ARG A 171 -2.00 5.36 9.33
C ARG A 171 -0.83 4.97 10.22
N ASP A 172 -0.94 5.18 11.53
CA ASP A 172 0.12 4.88 12.49
C ASP A 172 0.40 3.38 12.55
N ARG A 173 -0.65 2.55 12.61
CA ARG A 173 -0.52 1.09 12.56
C ARG A 173 0.15 0.62 11.27
N SER A 174 -0.23 1.17 10.12
CA SER A 174 0.37 0.80 8.83
C SER A 174 1.85 1.20 8.74
N ARG A 175 2.24 2.35 9.33
CA ARG A 175 3.64 2.76 9.45
C ARG A 175 4.46 1.83 10.34
N GLU A 176 3.91 1.41 11.47
CA GLU A 176 4.56 0.46 12.37
C GLU A 176 4.81 -0.88 11.65
N HIS A 177 3.81 -1.40 10.94
CA HIS A 177 3.95 -2.61 10.14
C HIS A 177 4.98 -2.46 9.02
N SER A 178 4.98 -1.32 8.32
CA SER A 178 5.95 -1.05 7.26
C SER A 178 7.40 -1.09 7.76
N LYS A 179 7.67 -0.45 8.91
CA LYS A 179 9.00 -0.47 9.55
C LYS A 179 9.42 -1.87 9.98
N ALA A 180 8.50 -2.64 10.55
CA ALA A 180 8.78 -4.01 10.96
C ALA A 180 9.14 -4.89 9.75
N LEU A 181 8.37 -4.77 8.66
CA LEU A 181 8.58 -5.54 7.44
C LEU A 181 9.95 -5.26 6.80
N LEU A 182 10.35 -3.98 6.70
CA LEU A 182 11.68 -3.63 6.22
C LEU A 182 12.79 -4.17 7.13
N ALA A 183 12.61 -4.10 8.45
CA ALA A 183 13.60 -4.60 9.41
C ALA A 183 13.81 -6.11 9.29
N GLU A 184 12.73 -6.88 9.08
CA GLU A 184 12.80 -8.32 8.82
C GLU A 184 13.54 -8.61 7.51
N LEU A 185 13.19 -7.90 6.43
CA LEU A 185 13.81 -8.08 5.13
C LEU A 185 15.33 -7.79 5.15
N ILE A 186 15.75 -6.68 5.76
CA ILE A 186 17.17 -6.31 5.86
C ILE A 186 17.96 -7.32 6.72
N GLN A 187 17.34 -7.95 7.71
CA GLN A 187 18.03 -8.96 8.53
C GLN A 187 18.26 -10.28 7.79
N ALA A 188 17.48 -10.54 6.73
CA ALA A 188 17.57 -11.75 5.93
C ALA A 188 18.57 -11.63 4.76
N THR A 189 18.85 -10.42 4.30
CA THR A 189 19.78 -10.10 3.19
C THR A 189 21.18 -9.75 3.65
#